data_AF-A0A938X3H1-F1
#
_entry.id   AF-A0A938X3H1-F1
#
_cell.length_a   1.000
_cell.length_b   1.000
_cell.length_c   1.000
_cell.angle_alpha   90.00
_cell.angle_beta   90.00
_cell.angle_gamma   90.00
#
_symmetry.space_group_name_H-M   'P 1'
#
loop_
_entity.id
_entity.type
_entity.pdbx_description
1 polymer ?
#
loop_
_entity_poly.entity_id
_entity_poly.type
_entity_poly.pdbx_seq_one_letter_code
_entity_poly.pdbx_strand_id
1 'polypeptide(L)'
;MDEDDPLATALICQIGHRITDKLRSAYPQATWNWEKQPSIKRLLSGQTIRIQLMQAGDYTHAEINLDSYGSIQFHLLIIKDLSGSSVPEDDGKETEPPTDCASWYELIGKDILQQVITDLNARGYSSLSINENGDVFIMEKDTPVIKERFDHFPGRQYWKELSKILEENELKVKNQGSTLVLSWRN
;
A
#
# COMPACT_ATOMS: atom_id res chain seq x y z
N MET A 1 10.52 19.83 -38.47
CA MET A 1 11.70 20.68 -38.27
C MET A 1 11.53 21.19 -36.86
N ASP A 2 11.99 20.33 -35.95
CA ASP A 2 11.73 20.36 -34.54
C ASP A 2 12.86 21.22 -33.95
N GLU A 3 12.70 22.53 -34.07
CA GLU A 3 13.63 23.48 -33.47
C GLU A 3 13.52 23.35 -31.95
N ASP A 4 14.67 23.08 -31.32
CA ASP A 4 14.96 23.25 -29.91
C ASP A 4 14.28 24.51 -29.36
N ASP A 5 13.09 24.33 -28.80
CA ASP A 5 12.39 25.39 -28.11
C ASP A 5 13.20 25.67 -26.82
N PRO A 6 13.88 26.84 -26.72
CA PRO A 6 14.87 27.10 -25.68
C PRO A 6 14.22 27.14 -24.29
N LEU A 7 12.93 27.48 -24.22
CA LEU A 7 12.13 27.40 -23.00
C LEU A 7 11.96 25.95 -22.57
N ALA A 8 11.74 25.06 -23.53
CA ALA A 8 11.60 23.63 -23.32
C ALA A 8 12.89 23.00 -22.76
N THR A 9 14.04 23.38 -23.33
CA THR A 9 15.36 22.98 -22.82
C THR A 9 15.65 23.56 -21.43
N ALA A 10 15.25 24.81 -21.18
CA ALA A 10 15.37 25.44 -19.86
C ALA A 10 14.49 24.75 -18.80
N LEU A 11 13.26 24.35 -19.13
CA LEU A 11 12.35 23.63 -18.24
C LEU A 11 12.90 22.26 -17.86
N ILE A 12 13.39 21.48 -18.83
CA ILE A 12 14.02 20.18 -18.56
C ILE A 12 15.24 20.35 -17.65
N CYS A 13 16.06 21.38 -17.90
CA CYS A 13 17.22 21.69 -17.07
C CYS A 13 16.82 22.11 -15.65
N GLN A 14 15.80 22.97 -15.50
CA GLN A 14 15.30 23.42 -14.20
C GLN A 14 14.76 22.24 -13.38
N ILE A 15 14.01 21.36 -14.02
CA ILE A 15 13.49 20.15 -13.39
C ILE A 15 14.63 19.22 -13.00
N GLY A 16 15.62 19.05 -13.89
CA GLY A 16 16.84 18.31 -13.59
C GLY A 16 17.60 18.85 -12.39
N HIS A 17 17.75 20.17 -12.27
CA HIS A 17 18.35 20.79 -11.09
C HIS A 17 17.54 20.55 -9.83
N ARG A 18 16.20 20.71 -9.88
CA ARG A 18 15.34 20.46 -8.70
C ARG A 18 15.38 18.99 -8.25
N ILE A 19 15.43 18.06 -9.20
CA ILE A 19 15.62 16.64 -8.92
C ILE A 19 16.98 16.41 -8.26
N THR A 20 18.05 16.94 -8.85
CA THR A 20 19.41 16.82 -8.31
C THR A 20 19.51 17.38 -6.91
N ASP A 21 18.88 18.53 -6.66
CA ASP A 21 18.88 19.22 -5.37
C ASP A 21 18.13 18.39 -4.31
N LYS A 22 16.93 17.90 -4.65
CA LYS A 22 16.14 16.99 -3.80
C LYS A 22 16.90 15.69 -3.51
N LEU A 23 17.46 15.08 -4.54
CA LEU A 23 18.18 13.81 -4.42
C LEU A 23 19.45 13.99 -3.59
N ARG A 24 20.25 15.03 -3.84
CA ARG A 24 21.47 15.33 -3.09
C ARG A 24 21.18 15.70 -1.64
N SER A 25 20.04 16.35 -1.37
CA SER A 25 19.59 16.66 -0.01
C SER A 25 19.29 15.40 0.81
N ALA A 26 18.81 14.32 0.17
CA ALA A 26 18.55 13.05 0.84
C ALA A 26 19.78 12.11 0.81
N TYR A 27 20.52 12.12 -0.31
CA TYR A 27 21.65 11.25 -0.59
C TYR A 27 22.78 12.06 -1.24
N PRO A 28 23.79 12.51 -0.47
CA PRO A 28 24.84 13.40 -0.99
C PRO A 28 25.70 12.78 -2.10
N GLN A 29 25.72 11.45 -2.20
CA GLN A 29 26.48 10.66 -3.18
C GLN A 29 25.63 10.30 -4.42
N ALA A 30 24.32 10.51 -4.40
CA ALA A 30 23.42 9.97 -5.39
C ALA A 30 23.43 10.79 -6.68
N THR A 31 23.52 10.10 -7.80
CA THR A 31 23.41 10.65 -9.15
C THR A 31 22.19 10.06 -9.83
N TRP A 32 21.69 10.71 -10.87
CA TRP A 32 20.52 10.23 -11.60
C TRP A 32 20.69 10.51 -13.08
N ASN A 33 20.03 9.71 -13.91
CA ASN A 33 20.06 9.86 -15.35
C ASN A 33 18.64 9.70 -15.94
N TRP A 34 18.37 10.41 -17.03
CA TRP A 34 17.13 10.24 -17.78
C TRP A 34 17.20 8.92 -18.55
N GLU A 35 16.36 7.94 -18.20
CA GLU A 35 16.24 6.70 -18.99
C GLU A 35 15.65 6.99 -20.37
N LYS A 36 14.69 7.91 -20.42
CA LYS A 36 14.11 8.44 -21.65
C LYS A 36 13.94 9.94 -21.51
N GLN A 37 14.59 10.71 -22.39
CA GLN A 37 14.49 12.17 -22.38
C GLN A 37 13.01 12.58 -22.50
N PRO A 38 12.45 13.24 -21.48
CA PRO A 38 11.03 13.53 -21.47
C PRO A 38 10.71 14.64 -22.47
N SER A 39 9.65 14.47 -23.25
CA SER A 39 9.12 15.55 -24.06
C SER A 39 8.41 16.55 -23.14
N ILE A 40 8.56 17.85 -23.39
CA ILE A 40 7.93 18.91 -22.57
C ILE A 40 6.41 18.78 -22.53
N LYS A 41 5.81 18.29 -23.62
CA LYS A 41 4.38 17.96 -23.64
C LYS A 41 4.00 16.95 -22.55
N ARG A 42 4.85 15.96 -22.26
CA ARG A 42 4.62 14.96 -21.20
C ARG A 42 4.76 15.58 -19.81
N LEU A 43 5.77 16.42 -19.63
CA LEU A 43 6.00 17.19 -18.40
C LEU A 43 4.80 18.09 -18.05
N LEU A 44 4.33 18.88 -19.02
CA LEU A 44 3.20 19.81 -18.84
C LEU A 44 1.85 19.10 -18.75
N SER A 45 1.72 17.89 -19.29
CA SER A 45 0.50 17.09 -19.18
C SER A 45 0.34 16.40 -17.81
N GLY A 46 1.26 16.64 -16.86
CA GLY A 46 1.27 15.99 -15.55
C GLY A 46 1.59 14.50 -15.63
N GLN A 47 2.28 14.07 -16.69
CA GLN A 47 2.60 12.66 -16.86
C GLN A 47 3.83 12.28 -16.04
N THR A 48 3.75 11.12 -15.39
CA THR A 48 4.88 10.56 -14.64
C THR A 48 6.08 10.30 -15.54
N ILE A 49 7.23 10.79 -15.11
CA ILE A 49 8.51 10.54 -15.77
C ILE A 49 9.39 9.72 -14.86
N ARG A 50 9.89 8.62 -15.41
CA ARG A 50 10.83 7.76 -14.73
C ARG A 50 12.26 8.19 -15.03
N ILE A 51 13.06 8.30 -13.97
CA ILE A 51 14.51 8.46 -14.02
C ILE A 51 15.18 7.27 -13.36
N GLN A 52 16.40 7.00 -13.77
CA GLN A 52 17.26 6.00 -13.16
C GLN A 52 18.13 6.69 -12.11
N LEU A 53 18.21 6.10 -10.92
CA LEU A 53 19.09 6.55 -9.85
C LEU A 53 20.34 5.66 -9.79
N MET A 54 21.47 6.28 -9.51
CA MET A 54 22.75 5.63 -9.29
C MET A 54 23.26 6.09 -7.93
N GLN A 55 23.74 5.16 -7.11
CA GLN A 55 24.30 5.46 -5.78
C GLN A 55 23.30 6.10 -4.80
N ALA A 56 22.00 5.85 -4.97
CA ALA A 56 20.93 6.27 -4.07
C ALA A 56 20.54 5.16 -3.07
N GLY A 57 21.54 4.48 -2.49
CA GLY A 57 21.30 3.33 -1.61
C GLY A 57 20.61 2.18 -2.34
N ASP A 58 19.46 1.75 -1.82
CA ASP A 58 18.62 0.68 -2.38
C ASP A 58 17.69 1.14 -3.53
N TYR A 59 17.61 2.44 -3.79
CA TYR A 59 16.75 2.99 -4.84
C TYR A 59 17.44 2.99 -6.21
N THR A 60 16.83 2.28 -7.15
CA THR A 60 17.35 2.18 -8.53
C THR A 60 16.65 3.14 -9.49
N HIS A 61 15.42 3.59 -9.18
CA HIS A 61 14.63 4.46 -10.04
C HIS A 61 13.90 5.52 -9.23
N ALA A 62 13.43 6.57 -9.88
CA ALA A 62 12.47 7.49 -9.29
C ALA A 62 11.46 7.93 -10.33
N GLU A 63 10.23 8.14 -9.88
CA GLU A 63 9.14 8.71 -10.64
C GLU A 63 8.89 10.14 -10.20
N ILE A 64 8.83 11.02 -11.20
CA ILE A 64 8.64 12.44 -11.01
C ILE A 64 7.34 12.82 -11.68
N ASN A 65 6.47 13.44 -10.90
CA ASN A 65 5.22 14.01 -11.38
C ASN A 65 5.25 15.52 -11.21
N LEU A 66 4.85 16.23 -12.25
CA LEU A 66 4.57 17.66 -12.14
C LEU A 66 3.08 17.81 -11.88
N ASP A 67 2.73 18.40 -10.75
CA ASP A 67 1.35 18.77 -10.48
C ASP A 67 0.98 20.06 -11.25
N SER A 68 -0.33 20.26 -11.49
CA SER A 68 -0.92 21.42 -12.18
C SER A 68 -0.44 22.77 -11.65
N TYR A 69 0.02 22.81 -10.38
CA TYR A 69 0.52 23.99 -9.69
C TYR A 69 2.05 24.17 -9.78
N GLY A 70 2.78 23.34 -10.55
CA GLY A 70 4.24 23.41 -10.70
C GLY A 70 5.03 22.77 -9.55
N SER A 71 4.34 22.04 -8.67
CA SER A 71 4.97 21.26 -7.61
C SER A 71 5.49 19.93 -8.16
N ILE A 72 6.77 19.64 -7.88
CA ILE A 72 7.41 18.39 -8.29
C ILE A 72 7.20 17.37 -7.18
N GLN A 73 6.41 16.36 -7.46
CA GLN A 73 6.25 15.17 -6.62
C GLN A 73 7.34 14.18 -6.99
N PHE A 74 8.10 13.72 -5.99
CA PHE A 74 9.24 12.82 -6.18
C PHE A 74 8.95 11.50 -5.46
N HIS A 75 8.81 10.43 -6.23
CA HIS A 75 8.56 9.08 -5.71
C HIS A 75 9.80 8.22 -6.00
N LEU A 76 10.47 7.77 -4.95
CA LEU A 76 11.60 6.86 -5.06
C LEU A 76 11.08 5.45 -5.34
N LEU A 77 11.72 4.73 -6.26
CA LEU A 77 11.34 3.39 -6.68
C LEU A 77 12.52 2.43 -6.62
N ILE A 78 12.26 1.23 -6.13
CA ILE A 78 13.21 0.14 -6.17
C ILE A 78 12.72 -0.85 -7.22
N ILE A 79 13.34 -0.88 -8.40
CA ILE A 79 13.15 -2.01 -9.32
C ILE A 79 13.93 -3.18 -8.75
N LYS A 80 13.20 -4.08 -8.08
CA LYS A 80 13.71 -5.38 -7.68
C LYS A 80 13.49 -6.33 -8.86
N ASP A 81 14.59 -6.87 -9.41
CA ASP A 81 14.50 -7.88 -10.44
C ASP A 81 13.86 -9.14 -9.82
N LEU A 82 12.78 -9.65 -10.42
CA LEU A 82 12.09 -10.86 -9.94
C LEU A 82 12.92 -12.14 -10.21
N SER A 83 14.11 -12.02 -10.80
CA SER A 83 15.04 -13.14 -10.96
C SER A 83 15.91 -13.35 -9.70
N GLY A 84 15.35 -14.09 -8.74
CA GLY A 84 16.17 -14.97 -7.88
C GLY A 84 16.53 -14.45 -6.49
N SER A 85 15.71 -14.85 -5.52
CA SER A 85 16.09 -15.38 -4.21
C SER A 85 17.40 -14.89 -3.57
N SER A 86 17.30 -14.01 -2.58
CA SER A 86 17.78 -14.27 -1.21
C SER A 86 17.28 -13.16 -0.28
N VAL A 87 16.68 -13.57 0.85
CA VAL A 87 16.40 -12.71 2.00
C VAL A 87 17.69 -12.06 2.50
N PRO A 88 17.59 -10.84 3.04
CA PRO A 88 18.16 -10.62 4.36
C PRO A 88 17.13 -10.03 5.32
N GLU A 89 17.21 -10.54 6.55
CA GLU A 89 16.56 -10.01 7.75
C GLU A 89 17.10 -8.61 8.11
N ASP A 90 16.21 -7.85 8.75
CA ASP A 90 16.47 -6.83 9.79
C ASP A 90 17.09 -5.47 9.38
N ASP A 91 16.25 -4.43 9.32
CA ASP A 91 16.30 -3.31 10.29
C ASP A 91 15.06 -2.40 10.06
N GLY A 92 14.35 -2.08 11.14
CA GLY A 92 13.05 -1.43 11.08
C GLY A 92 13.08 0.05 10.70
N LYS A 93 12.20 0.44 9.76
CA LYS A 93 11.19 1.50 9.93
C LYS A 93 10.44 1.77 8.62
N GLU A 94 9.13 1.61 8.70
CA GLU A 94 8.11 2.44 8.04
C GLU A 94 8.32 2.76 6.54
N THR A 95 7.82 1.91 5.64
CA THR A 95 7.10 2.37 4.42
C THR A 95 6.46 1.21 3.64
N GLU A 96 5.12 1.21 3.67
CA GLU A 96 4.16 0.76 2.66
C GLU A 96 3.93 -0.75 2.41
N PRO A 97 2.66 -1.19 2.36
CA PRO A 97 2.28 -2.54 2.72
C PRO A 97 2.47 -3.52 1.56
N PRO A 98 3.30 -4.56 1.69
CA PRO A 98 2.88 -5.84 1.18
C PRO A 98 1.69 -6.30 2.04
N THR A 99 0.64 -6.72 1.36
CA THR A 99 -0.62 -7.22 1.87
C THR A 99 -0.43 -8.44 2.78
N ASP A 100 0.05 -8.23 4.00
CA ASP A 100 0.09 -9.25 5.02
C ASP A 100 -1.19 -9.14 5.83
N CYS A 101 -2.03 -10.17 5.72
CA CYS A 101 -3.24 -10.31 6.53
C CYS A 101 -2.95 -10.14 8.03
N ALA A 102 -1.76 -10.54 8.46
CA ALA A 102 -1.28 -10.37 9.82
C ALA A 102 -1.13 -8.92 10.23
N SER A 103 -0.44 -8.11 9.42
CA SER A 103 -0.27 -6.68 9.67
C SER A 103 -1.60 -5.94 9.66
N TRP A 104 -2.51 -6.28 8.72
CA TRP A 104 -3.86 -5.73 8.73
C TRP A 104 -4.62 -6.12 10.00
N TYR A 105 -4.55 -7.39 10.41
CA TYR A 105 -5.20 -7.85 11.63
C TYR A 105 -4.64 -7.13 12.84
N GLU A 106 -3.33 -6.99 13.01
CA GLU A 106 -2.77 -6.32 14.18
C GLU A 106 -3.06 -4.82 14.24
N LEU A 107 -3.06 -4.13 13.08
CA LEU A 107 -3.20 -2.68 13.01
C LEU A 107 -4.65 -2.19 12.94
N ILE A 108 -5.52 -2.94 12.27
CA ILE A 108 -6.89 -2.52 11.96
C ILE A 108 -7.89 -3.56 12.50
N GLY A 109 -7.68 -4.82 12.13
CA GLY A 109 -8.64 -5.89 12.39
C GLY A 109 -8.86 -6.17 13.87
N LYS A 110 -7.80 -6.16 14.69
CA LYS A 110 -7.79 -6.64 16.08
C LYS A 110 -8.63 -5.77 16.99
N ASP A 111 -8.47 -4.45 16.92
CA ASP A 111 -9.18 -3.51 17.78
C ASP A 111 -10.69 -3.56 17.51
N ILE A 112 -11.06 -3.42 16.24
CA ILE A 112 -12.46 -3.49 15.79
C ILE A 112 -13.06 -4.87 16.08
N LEU A 113 -12.35 -5.95 15.74
CA LEU A 113 -12.86 -7.31 15.98
C LEU A 113 -13.04 -7.57 17.47
N GLN A 114 -12.10 -7.17 18.32
CA GLN A 114 -12.22 -7.30 19.77
C GLN A 114 -13.38 -6.48 20.32
N GLN A 115 -13.58 -5.25 19.83
CA GLN A 115 -14.72 -4.42 20.20
C GLN A 115 -16.05 -5.06 19.80
N VAL A 116 -16.15 -5.56 18.56
CA VAL A 116 -17.34 -6.25 18.05
C VAL A 116 -17.59 -7.54 18.81
N ILE A 117 -16.57 -8.36 19.05
CA ILE A 117 -16.69 -9.59 19.86
C ILE A 117 -17.17 -9.26 21.28
N THR A 118 -16.64 -8.21 21.90
CA THR A 118 -17.06 -7.79 23.25
C THR A 118 -18.51 -7.34 23.28
N ASP A 119 -18.93 -6.52 22.32
CA ASP A 119 -20.33 -6.08 22.18
C ASP A 119 -21.26 -7.27 21.92
N LEU A 120 -20.86 -8.19 21.04
CA LEU A 120 -21.63 -9.39 20.73
C LEU A 120 -21.71 -10.35 21.91
N ASN A 121 -20.61 -10.55 22.64
CA ASN A 121 -20.58 -11.38 23.83
C ASN A 121 -21.48 -10.84 24.93
N ALA A 122 -21.46 -9.51 25.15
CA ALA A 122 -22.35 -8.83 26.10
C ALA A 122 -23.85 -8.97 25.72
N ARG A 123 -24.14 -9.09 24.42
CA ARG A 123 -25.49 -9.34 23.89
C ARG A 123 -25.86 -10.84 23.85
N GLY A 124 -24.94 -11.74 24.21
CA GLY A 124 -25.15 -13.20 24.19
C GLY A 124 -24.91 -13.88 22.84
N TYR A 125 -24.29 -13.18 21.88
CA TYR A 125 -23.86 -13.75 20.60
C TYR A 125 -22.45 -14.32 20.70
N SER A 126 -22.20 -15.42 19.99
CA SER A 126 -20.90 -16.09 19.93
C SER A 126 -20.39 -16.28 18.50
N SER A 127 -20.99 -15.59 17.52
CA SER A 127 -20.58 -15.66 16.12
C SER A 127 -20.89 -14.39 15.34
N LEU A 128 -20.04 -14.08 14.36
CA LEU A 128 -20.21 -12.98 13.41
C LEU A 128 -19.77 -13.40 12.00
N SER A 129 -20.20 -12.66 11.00
CA SER A 129 -19.89 -12.90 9.59
C SER A 129 -19.24 -11.67 8.97
N ILE A 130 -18.17 -11.84 8.22
CA ILE A 130 -17.47 -10.78 7.50
C ILE A 130 -17.58 -11.05 6.00
N ASN A 131 -18.09 -10.10 5.24
CA ASN A 131 -18.15 -10.20 3.78
C ASN A 131 -16.79 -9.86 3.14
N GLU A 132 -16.59 -10.24 1.88
CA GLU A 132 -15.39 -9.87 1.12
C GLU A 132 -15.19 -8.37 0.94
N ASN A 133 -16.26 -7.58 1.08
CA ASN A 133 -16.20 -6.12 1.06
C ASN A 133 -15.73 -5.52 2.40
N GLY A 134 -15.50 -6.36 3.42
CA GLY A 134 -15.18 -5.95 4.79
C GLY A 134 -16.40 -5.70 5.68
N ASP A 135 -17.62 -5.83 5.17
CA ASP A 135 -18.83 -5.64 5.99
C ASP A 135 -18.97 -6.74 7.05
N VAL A 136 -19.02 -6.34 8.31
CA VAL A 136 -19.23 -7.22 9.46
C VAL A 136 -20.70 -7.21 9.80
N PHE A 137 -21.34 -8.36 9.68
CA PHE A 137 -22.74 -8.53 9.99
C PHE A 137 -22.98 -9.77 10.85
N ILE A 138 -24.04 -9.73 11.65
CA ILE A 138 -24.53 -10.89 12.39
C ILE A 138 -25.89 -11.30 11.85
N MET A 139 -26.21 -12.59 11.93
CA MET A 139 -27.54 -13.10 11.62
C MET A 139 -28.36 -13.12 12.92
N GLU A 140 -29.10 -12.04 13.18
CA GLU A 140 -30.01 -11.94 14.32
C GLU A 140 -31.41 -12.42 13.89
N LYS A 141 -31.80 -13.63 14.32
CA LYS A 141 -33.14 -14.21 14.05
C LYS A 141 -33.55 -14.11 12.57
N ASP A 142 -32.68 -14.56 11.68
CA ASP A 142 -32.85 -14.53 10.21
C ASP A 142 -32.69 -13.14 9.55
N THR A 143 -32.39 -12.09 10.31
CA THR A 143 -32.12 -10.74 9.78
C THR A 143 -30.61 -10.43 9.81
N PRO A 144 -29.99 -10.08 8.66
CA PRO A 144 -28.60 -9.63 8.64
C PRO A 144 -28.50 -8.21 9.20
N VAL A 145 -27.85 -8.07 10.35
CA VAL A 145 -27.58 -6.77 10.98
C VAL A 145 -26.11 -6.45 10.78
N ILE A 146 -25.82 -5.47 9.90
CA ILE A 146 -24.47 -4.92 9.75
C ILE A 146 -24.12 -4.18 11.04
N LYS A 147 -23.04 -4.60 11.69
CA LYS A 147 -22.54 -4.02 12.92
C LYS A 147 -21.42 -3.04 12.65
N GLU A 148 -20.51 -3.43 11.77
CA GLU A 148 -19.28 -2.70 11.48
C GLU A 148 -18.87 -2.93 10.02
N ARG A 149 -17.89 -2.15 9.56
CA ARG A 149 -17.28 -2.33 8.24
C ARG A 149 -15.78 -2.12 8.36
N PHE A 150 -15.03 -3.11 7.89
CA PHE A 150 -13.58 -3.03 7.78
C PHE A 150 -13.18 -2.22 6.56
N ASP A 151 -12.38 -1.18 6.78
CA ASP A 151 -11.64 -0.51 5.70
C ASP A 151 -10.43 -1.38 5.28
N HIS A 152 -10.20 -1.47 3.97
CA HIS A 152 -9.11 -2.23 3.36
C HIS A 152 -9.08 -3.73 3.73
N PHE A 153 -10.24 -4.39 3.79
CA PHE A 153 -10.32 -5.81 4.16
C PHE A 153 -9.51 -6.69 3.19
N PRO A 154 -8.66 -7.60 3.70
CA PRO A 154 -7.83 -8.46 2.88
C PRO A 154 -8.66 -9.45 2.05
N GLY A 155 -8.30 -9.59 0.78
CA GLY A 155 -8.97 -10.47 -0.16
C GLY A 155 -8.90 -11.96 0.22
N ARG A 156 -9.76 -12.77 -0.39
CA ARG A 156 -9.97 -14.20 -0.07
C ARG A 156 -8.70 -15.06 -0.04
N GLN A 157 -7.67 -14.67 -0.80
CA GLN A 157 -6.38 -15.36 -0.83
C GLN A 157 -5.70 -15.38 0.55
N TYR A 158 -5.92 -14.33 1.35
CA TYR A 158 -5.31 -14.18 2.67
C TYR A 158 -6.22 -14.65 3.82
N TRP A 159 -7.46 -15.04 3.54
CA TRP A 159 -8.39 -15.56 4.55
C TRP A 159 -7.88 -16.82 5.23
N LYS A 160 -7.05 -17.61 4.54
CA LYS A 160 -6.38 -18.77 5.15
C LYS A 160 -5.40 -18.35 6.24
N GLU A 161 -4.69 -17.24 6.05
CA GLU A 161 -3.76 -16.70 7.04
C GLU A 161 -4.51 -16.00 8.16
N LEU A 162 -5.51 -15.18 7.80
CA LEU A 162 -6.41 -14.56 8.77
C LEU A 162 -7.05 -15.63 9.68
N SER A 163 -7.49 -16.74 9.10
CA SER A 163 -8.08 -17.86 9.86
C SER A 163 -7.12 -18.39 10.90
N LYS A 164 -5.84 -18.61 10.56
CA LYS A 164 -4.83 -19.07 11.52
C LYS A 164 -4.65 -18.08 12.67
N ILE A 165 -4.55 -16.80 12.36
CA ILE A 165 -4.33 -15.75 13.36
C ILE A 165 -5.53 -15.67 14.30
N LEU A 166 -6.74 -15.72 13.75
CA LEU A 166 -7.97 -15.74 14.53
C LEU A 166 -8.07 -17.02 15.38
N GLU A 167 -7.68 -18.18 14.84
CA GLU A 167 -7.61 -19.45 15.58
C GLU A 167 -6.61 -19.37 16.75
N GLU A 168 -5.49 -18.67 16.59
CA GLU A 168 -4.54 -18.37 17.68
C GLU A 168 -5.17 -17.46 18.76
N ASN A 169 -6.17 -16.67 18.41
CA ASN A 169 -6.94 -15.83 19.32
C ASN A 169 -8.23 -16.53 19.83
N GLU A 170 -8.27 -17.87 19.81
CA GLU A 170 -9.40 -18.70 20.26
C GLU A 170 -10.70 -18.50 19.46
N LEU A 171 -10.62 -17.89 18.27
CA LEU A 171 -11.74 -17.68 17.36
C LEU A 171 -11.77 -18.77 16.30
N LYS A 172 -12.89 -19.50 16.20
CA LYS A 172 -13.14 -20.44 15.12
C LYS A 172 -13.53 -19.70 13.86
N VAL A 173 -12.80 -19.93 12.79
CA VAL A 173 -13.08 -19.32 11.49
C VAL A 173 -13.62 -20.36 10.52
N LYS A 174 -14.72 -20.03 9.85
CA LYS A 174 -15.31 -20.80 8.77
C LYS A 174 -15.41 -19.95 7.52
N ASN A 175 -14.68 -20.35 6.49
CA ASN A 175 -14.80 -19.74 5.17
C ASN A 175 -16.02 -20.33 4.44
N GLN A 176 -16.99 -19.47 4.10
CA GLN A 176 -18.19 -19.77 3.31
C GLN A 176 -18.12 -19.12 1.91
N GLY A 177 -16.97 -19.26 1.25
CA GLY A 177 -16.74 -18.83 -0.14
C GLY A 177 -16.54 -17.32 -0.27
N SER A 178 -17.60 -16.54 -0.05
CA SER A 178 -17.63 -15.07 -0.13
C SER A 178 -17.82 -14.42 1.24
N THR A 179 -17.92 -15.21 2.31
CA THR A 179 -18.10 -14.69 3.68
C THR A 179 -17.28 -15.51 4.65
N LEU A 180 -16.61 -14.83 5.58
CA LEU A 180 -15.84 -15.41 6.65
C LEU A 180 -16.67 -15.37 7.95
N VAL A 181 -17.08 -16.53 8.44
CA VAL A 181 -17.86 -16.64 9.67
C VAL A 181 -16.90 -16.92 10.81
N LEU A 182 -16.82 -16.01 11.78
CA LEU A 182 -16.08 -16.20 13.01
C LEU A 182 -17.01 -16.64 14.13
N SER A 183 -16.52 -17.47 15.03
CA SER A 183 -17.24 -17.90 16.23
C SER A 183 -16.27 -18.12 17.39
N TRP A 184 -16.53 -17.52 18.55
CA TRP A 184 -15.73 -17.74 19.76
C TRP A 184 -16.47 -18.68 20.71
N ARG A 185 -15.73 -19.28 21.64
CA ARG A 185 -16.34 -19.93 22.80
C ARG A 185 -16.66 -18.87 23.84
N ASN A 186 -17.86 -18.96 24.40
CA ASN A 186 -18.32 -18.24 25.59
C ASN A 186 -18.18 -19.16 26.80
#